data_AF-A0A2G5P4B4-F1
#
_entry.id   AF-A0A2G5P4B4-F1
#
_cell.length_a   1.000
_cell.length_b   1.000
_cell.length_c   1.000
_cell.angle_alpha   90.00
_cell.angle_beta   90.00
_cell.angle_gamma   90.00
#
_symmetry.space_group_name_H-M   'P 1'
#
loop_
_entity.id
_entity.type
_entity.pdbx_description
1 polymer ?
#
loop_
_entity_poly.entity_id
_entity_poly.type
_entity_poly.pdbx_seq_one_letter_code
_entity_poly.pdbx_strand_id
1 'polypeptide(L)'
;MRTRPILPLCGAVLIGLATALTSAAGPALAAPEDAPTCAAHAAAFDKVLKDIDEHNAKPNVFTPSQRAEFDAYNAAAAELNTRMTTVRNKRAACESAVQSLGGAPVAMPEGFTAVSTAAKNSGSPLPQSAVDTFVSEFTELAGPEDWNDQSLQGKKRPESGAKDIAMTSGNITEYSDGTPAVSATEIVPVAEVIALPRFFELTPVNQWALLMSRTNHQWMSNQAALGFASPSVAAIVRLDDQWKRLQLSLAKTTKETLTAAVETLIQSQDLPS
;
A
#
# COMPACT_ATOMS: atom_id res chain seq x y z
N MET A 1 -57.21 40.37 -12.72
CA MET A 1 -55.89 40.05 -12.12
C MET A 1 -55.41 38.72 -12.72
N ARG A 2 -54.35 38.74 -13.53
CA ARG A 2 -53.72 37.50 -14.04
C ARG A 2 -52.78 36.98 -12.95
N THR A 3 -53.16 35.92 -12.26
CA THR A 3 -52.26 35.15 -11.40
C THR A 3 -51.23 34.46 -12.29
N ARG A 4 -49.96 34.89 -12.23
CA ARG A 4 -48.87 34.15 -12.87
C ARG A 4 -48.71 32.81 -12.15
N PRO A 5 -48.59 31.67 -12.87
CA PRO A 5 -48.33 30.40 -12.23
C PRO A 5 -46.97 30.45 -11.54
N ILE A 6 -46.97 30.18 -10.23
CA ILE A 6 -45.76 30.04 -9.41
C ILE A 6 -45.21 28.64 -9.70
N LEU A 7 -44.16 28.54 -10.52
CA LEU A 7 -43.48 27.27 -10.75
C LEU A 7 -42.58 26.94 -9.54
N PRO A 8 -42.62 25.69 -9.04
CA PRO A 8 -41.73 25.25 -7.97
C PRO A 8 -40.28 25.17 -8.46
N LEU A 9 -39.33 25.37 -7.54
CA LEU A 9 -37.91 25.14 -7.72
C LEU A 9 -37.58 23.72 -7.21
N CYS A 10 -36.97 22.89 -8.04
CA CYS A 10 -36.47 21.58 -7.62
C CYS A 10 -34.99 21.68 -7.26
N GLY A 11 -34.64 21.33 -6.03
CA GLY A 11 -33.25 21.19 -5.59
C GLY A 11 -32.51 20.12 -6.40
N ALA A 12 -31.19 20.27 -6.53
CA ALA A 12 -30.35 19.32 -7.23
C ALA A 12 -30.33 17.98 -6.46
N VAL A 13 -31.06 16.99 -6.96
CA VAL A 13 -30.98 15.62 -6.44
C VAL A 13 -29.61 15.05 -6.83
N LEU A 14 -28.85 14.63 -5.83
CA LEU A 14 -27.58 13.94 -6.07
C LEU A 14 -27.89 12.56 -6.62
N ILE A 15 -27.58 12.33 -7.89
CA ILE A 15 -27.56 10.96 -8.40
C ILE A 15 -26.32 10.33 -7.78
N GLY A 16 -26.54 9.46 -6.79
CA GLY A 16 -25.54 8.47 -6.41
C GLY A 16 -25.29 7.61 -7.64
N LEU A 17 -24.42 8.04 -8.55
CA LEU A 17 -23.95 7.23 -9.66
C LEU A 17 -23.13 6.10 -9.02
N ALA A 18 -23.85 5.05 -8.61
CA ALA A 18 -23.43 3.67 -8.57
C ALA A 18 -23.54 3.04 -9.97
N THR A 19 -23.62 3.85 -11.04
CA THR A 19 -23.45 3.36 -12.39
C THR A 19 -21.98 3.01 -12.58
N ALA A 20 -21.75 1.71 -12.70
CA ALA A 20 -20.55 1.09 -13.23
C ALA A 20 -19.95 1.93 -14.35
N LEU A 21 -18.93 2.72 -14.02
CA LEU A 21 -17.96 3.15 -15.01
C LEU A 21 -17.17 1.90 -15.36
N THR A 22 -17.53 1.33 -16.51
CA THR A 22 -16.70 0.45 -17.32
C THR A 22 -15.44 1.22 -17.72
N SER A 23 -14.54 1.46 -16.76
CA SER A 23 -13.14 1.65 -17.11
C SER A 23 -12.68 0.32 -17.69
N ALA A 24 -12.06 0.40 -18.87
CA ALA A 24 -11.25 -0.67 -19.42
C ALA A 24 -10.03 -0.87 -18.53
N ALA A 25 -10.23 -1.34 -17.30
CA ALA A 25 -9.24 -2.10 -16.59
C ALA A 25 -9.34 -3.52 -17.17
N GLY A 26 -8.24 -4.04 -17.70
CA GLY A 26 -8.10 -5.49 -17.87
C GLY A 26 -8.45 -6.20 -16.55
N PRO A 27 -8.71 -7.52 -16.55
CA PRO A 27 -9.23 -8.22 -15.39
C PRO A 27 -8.44 -7.79 -14.16
N ALA A 28 -9.08 -6.96 -13.33
CA ALA A 28 -8.60 -6.68 -12.00
C ALA A 28 -8.65 -8.04 -11.35
N LEU A 29 -7.50 -8.71 -11.26
CA LEU A 29 -7.29 -9.69 -10.23
C LEU A 29 -7.82 -9.02 -8.99
N ALA A 30 -8.92 -9.55 -8.46
CA ALA A 30 -9.50 -9.04 -7.24
C ALA A 30 -8.34 -8.86 -6.27
N ALA A 31 -8.03 -7.61 -5.93
CA ALA A 31 -7.26 -7.37 -4.73
C ALA A 31 -8.07 -8.13 -3.67
N PRO A 32 -7.45 -9.06 -2.92
CA PRO A 32 -8.17 -9.78 -1.88
C PRO A 32 -8.92 -8.72 -1.07
N GLU A 33 -10.22 -8.94 -0.87
CA GLU A 33 -11.16 -7.99 -0.24
C GLU A 33 -10.74 -7.56 1.18
N ASP A 34 -9.61 -8.07 1.68
CA ASP A 34 -9.08 -7.91 3.03
C ASP A 34 -7.71 -7.21 3.09
N ALA A 35 -7.36 -6.36 2.12
CA ALA A 35 -6.18 -5.49 2.27
C ALA A 35 -6.47 -4.37 3.31
N PRO A 36 -5.94 -4.41 4.55
CA PRO A 36 -6.27 -3.39 5.56
C PRO A 36 -5.80 -1.98 5.13
N THR A 37 -4.84 -1.88 4.21
CA THR A 37 -4.18 -0.63 3.80
C THR A 37 -5.14 0.43 3.23
N CYS A 38 -6.18 0.03 2.47
CA CYS A 38 -7.15 0.97 1.90
C CYS A 38 -8.56 0.84 2.52
N ALA A 39 -8.71 0.10 3.62
CA ALA A 39 -10.00 -0.15 4.26
C ALA A 39 -10.68 1.14 4.77
N ALA A 40 -9.88 2.09 5.29
CA ALA A 40 -10.39 3.38 5.72
C ALA A 40 -11.01 4.18 4.56
N HIS A 41 -10.44 4.06 3.35
CA HIS A 41 -10.98 4.72 2.15
C HIS A 41 -12.32 4.13 1.72
N ALA A 42 -12.47 2.82 1.81
CA ALA A 42 -13.74 2.14 1.55
C ALA A 42 -14.81 2.60 2.56
N ALA A 43 -14.49 2.60 3.86
CA ALA A 43 -15.40 3.08 4.89
C ALA A 43 -15.78 4.57 4.71
N ALA A 44 -14.82 5.43 4.34
CA ALA A 44 -15.10 6.82 4.03
C ALA A 44 -16.02 6.99 2.81
N PHE A 45 -15.85 6.15 1.79
CA PHE A 45 -16.70 6.15 0.61
C PHE A 45 -18.14 5.78 0.96
N ASP A 46 -18.33 4.70 1.70
CA ASP A 46 -19.64 4.23 2.17
C ASP A 46 -20.32 5.27 3.06
N LYS A 47 -19.54 5.96 3.89
CA LYS A 47 -20.05 7.08 4.70
C LYS A 47 -20.58 8.21 3.82
N VAL A 48 -19.85 8.64 2.79
CA VAL A 48 -20.33 9.71 1.90
C VAL A 48 -21.57 9.28 1.14
N LEU A 49 -21.67 8.01 0.71
CA LEU A 49 -22.90 7.48 0.10
C LEU A 49 -24.09 7.60 1.06
N LYS A 50 -23.91 7.19 2.33
CA LYS A 50 -24.95 7.34 3.35
C LYS A 50 -25.34 8.80 3.57
N ASP A 51 -24.37 9.71 3.66
CA ASP A 51 -24.62 11.15 3.83
C ASP A 51 -25.40 11.73 2.62
N ILE A 52 -25.14 11.23 1.40
CA ILE A 52 -25.87 11.58 0.17
C ILE A 52 -27.31 11.09 0.24
N ASP A 53 -27.55 9.85 0.66
CA ASP A 53 -28.89 9.29 0.80
C ASP A 53 -29.71 10.07 1.85
N GLU A 54 -29.10 10.38 2.98
CA GLU A 54 -29.71 11.21 4.04
C GLU A 54 -30.02 12.63 3.55
N HIS A 55 -29.17 13.22 2.70
CA HIS A 55 -29.43 14.51 2.07
C HIS A 55 -30.60 14.45 1.08
N ASN A 56 -30.63 13.44 0.21
CA ASN A 56 -31.67 13.25 -0.79
C ASN A 56 -33.03 12.90 -0.20
N ALA A 57 -33.07 12.32 1.01
CA ALA A 57 -34.31 12.04 1.73
C ALA A 57 -34.98 13.31 2.32
N LYS A 58 -34.28 14.45 2.38
CA LYS A 58 -34.84 15.72 2.85
C LYS A 58 -35.78 16.33 1.80
N PRO A 59 -36.75 17.18 2.20
CA PRO A 59 -37.58 17.92 1.25
C PRO A 59 -36.70 18.71 0.27
N ASN A 60 -36.93 18.47 -1.02
CA ASN A 60 -36.11 18.96 -2.13
C ASN A 60 -36.94 19.72 -3.19
N VAL A 61 -38.22 19.98 -2.89
CA VAL A 61 -39.10 20.82 -3.70
C VAL A 61 -39.40 22.07 -2.90
N PHE A 62 -39.09 23.22 -3.48
CA PHE A 62 -39.17 24.52 -2.82
C PHE A 62 -40.10 25.44 -3.60
N THR A 63 -40.84 26.30 -2.90
CA THR A 63 -41.54 27.41 -3.55
C THR A 63 -40.58 28.58 -3.77
N PRO A 64 -40.87 29.54 -4.66
CA PRO A 64 -40.02 30.70 -4.87
C PRO A 64 -39.78 31.57 -3.62
N SER A 65 -40.66 31.50 -2.61
CA SER A 65 -40.43 32.19 -1.33
C SER A 65 -39.40 31.49 -0.43
N GLN A 66 -39.08 30.22 -0.70
CA GLN A 66 -38.11 29.40 0.04
C GLN A 66 -36.73 29.41 -0.64
N ARG A 67 -36.31 30.56 -1.15
CA ARG A 67 -35.08 30.67 -1.93
C ARG A 67 -33.83 30.34 -1.11
N ALA A 68 -33.81 30.76 0.16
CA ALA A 68 -32.68 30.52 1.05
C ALA A 68 -32.52 29.02 1.35
N GLU A 69 -33.61 28.29 1.54
CA GLU A 69 -33.61 26.85 1.77
C GLU A 69 -33.18 26.08 0.53
N PHE A 70 -33.65 26.50 -0.65
CA PHE A 70 -33.18 25.96 -1.93
C PHE A 70 -31.67 26.14 -2.12
N ASP A 71 -31.15 27.34 -1.84
CA ASP A 71 -29.72 27.63 -1.96
C ASP A 71 -28.89 26.83 -0.95
N ALA A 72 -29.36 26.70 0.30
CA ALA A 72 -28.71 25.88 1.32
C ALA A 72 -28.70 24.39 0.97
N TYR A 73 -29.80 23.86 0.42
CA TYR A 73 -29.89 22.48 -0.06
C TYR A 73 -28.84 22.22 -1.15
N ASN A 74 -28.77 23.08 -2.17
CA ASN A 74 -27.82 22.91 -3.26
C ASN A 74 -26.36 23.11 -2.83
N ALA A 75 -26.10 23.99 -1.86
CA ALA A 75 -24.76 24.16 -1.28
C ALA A 75 -24.29 22.87 -0.58
N ALA A 76 -25.15 22.26 0.24
CA ALA A 76 -24.85 20.97 0.88
C ALA A 76 -24.65 19.84 -0.16
N ALA A 77 -25.45 19.83 -1.23
CA ALA A 77 -25.29 18.88 -2.31
C ALA A 77 -23.91 19.02 -3.01
N ALA A 78 -23.48 20.26 -3.26
CA ALA A 78 -22.17 20.54 -3.86
C ALA A 78 -21.00 20.11 -2.95
N GLU A 79 -21.13 20.29 -1.64
CA GLU A 79 -20.14 19.83 -0.66
C GLU A 79 -20.02 18.30 -0.66
N LEU A 80 -21.13 17.58 -0.64
CA LEU A 80 -21.15 16.12 -0.70
C LEU A 80 -20.52 15.58 -1.99
N ASN A 81 -20.78 16.22 -3.14
CA ASN A 81 -20.14 15.88 -4.41
C ASN A 81 -18.62 16.09 -4.39
N THR A 82 -18.17 17.19 -3.77
CA THR A 82 -16.76 17.51 -3.61
C THR A 82 -16.08 16.46 -2.72
N ARG A 83 -16.73 16.09 -1.62
CA ARG A 83 -16.24 15.06 -0.70
C ARG A 83 -16.19 13.69 -1.37
N MET A 84 -17.22 13.30 -2.12
CA MET A 84 -17.25 12.05 -2.90
C MET A 84 -16.09 11.98 -3.90
N THR A 85 -15.85 13.05 -4.65
CA THR A 85 -14.75 13.13 -5.61
C THR A 85 -13.40 13.00 -4.90
N THR A 86 -13.25 13.67 -3.76
CA THR A 86 -12.02 13.62 -2.94
C THR A 86 -11.74 12.21 -2.43
N VAL A 87 -12.74 11.54 -1.85
CA VAL A 87 -12.60 10.17 -1.34
C VAL A 87 -12.29 9.18 -2.47
N ARG A 88 -12.94 9.30 -3.63
CA ARG A 88 -12.64 8.46 -4.81
C ARG A 88 -11.19 8.62 -5.26
N ASN A 89 -10.71 9.86 -5.39
CA ASN A 89 -9.33 10.12 -5.83
C ASN A 89 -8.32 9.58 -4.82
N LYS A 90 -8.57 9.79 -3.51
CA LYS A 90 -7.71 9.25 -2.44
C LYS A 90 -7.70 7.72 -2.42
N ARG A 91 -8.86 7.09 -2.62
CA ARG A 91 -8.96 5.63 -2.72
C ARG A 91 -8.14 5.08 -3.90
N ALA A 92 -8.32 5.68 -5.08
CA ALA A 92 -7.56 5.28 -6.27
C ALA A 92 -6.04 5.46 -6.09
N ALA A 93 -5.61 6.52 -5.41
CA ALA A 93 -4.20 6.72 -5.06
C ALA A 93 -3.69 5.63 -4.10
N CYS A 94 -4.45 5.27 -3.07
CA CYS A 94 -4.10 4.18 -2.15
C CYS A 94 -3.98 2.85 -2.91
N GLU A 95 -4.97 2.49 -3.73
CA GLU A 95 -4.99 1.25 -4.51
C GLU A 95 -3.81 1.19 -5.50
N SER A 96 -3.50 2.31 -6.16
CA SER A 96 -2.34 2.40 -7.06
C SER A 96 -1.01 2.22 -6.32
N ALA A 97 -0.88 2.77 -5.11
CA ALA A 97 0.32 2.59 -4.30
C ALA A 97 0.46 1.13 -3.83
N VAL A 98 -0.62 0.52 -3.34
CA VAL A 98 -0.63 -0.89 -2.95
C VAL A 98 -0.26 -1.78 -4.14
N GLN A 99 -0.75 -1.48 -5.34
CA GLN A 99 -0.38 -2.21 -6.55
C GLN A 99 1.11 -2.09 -6.87
N SER A 100 1.71 -0.89 -6.74
CA SER A 100 3.16 -0.71 -6.99
C SER A 100 4.04 -1.42 -5.97
N LEU A 101 3.54 -1.64 -4.75
CA LEU A 101 4.17 -2.46 -3.72
C LEU A 101 4.06 -3.97 -3.98
N GLY A 102 3.45 -4.34 -5.12
CA GLY A 102 3.25 -5.72 -5.52
C GLY A 102 1.96 -6.30 -4.96
N GLY A 103 1.03 -5.49 -4.48
CA GLY A 103 -0.27 -5.89 -3.91
C GLY A 103 -0.34 -5.71 -2.39
N ALA A 104 -1.47 -6.13 -1.82
CA ALA A 104 -1.71 -6.05 -0.38
C ALA A 104 -0.67 -6.88 0.40
N PRO A 105 -0.14 -6.36 1.51
CA PRO A 105 0.72 -7.15 2.39
C PRO A 105 -0.10 -8.21 3.13
N VAL A 106 0.58 -9.12 3.80
CA VAL A 106 -0.03 -9.93 4.86
C VAL A 106 -0.60 -9.03 5.96
N ALA A 107 -1.52 -9.57 6.76
CA ALA A 107 -2.14 -8.82 7.85
C ALA A 107 -1.08 -8.26 8.81
N MET A 108 -1.26 -7.00 9.22
CA MET A 108 -0.36 -6.36 10.17
C MET A 108 -0.55 -7.00 11.55
N PRO A 109 0.53 -7.53 12.18
CA PRO A 109 0.41 -8.16 13.48
C PRO A 109 0.09 -7.14 14.56
N GLU A 110 -0.54 -7.63 15.63
CA GLU A 110 -0.64 -6.87 16.87
C GLU A 110 0.76 -6.51 17.38
N GLY A 111 0.94 -5.28 17.87
CA GLY A 111 2.24 -4.79 18.35
C GLY A 111 3.02 -3.93 17.35
N PHE A 112 2.84 -4.08 16.03
CA PHE A 112 3.60 -3.27 15.06
C PHE A 112 3.42 -1.75 15.25
N THR A 113 2.20 -1.32 15.59
CA THR A 113 1.92 0.09 15.92
C THR A 113 2.79 0.62 17.06
N ALA A 114 3.09 -0.20 18.07
CA ALA A 114 3.95 0.19 19.18
C ALA A 114 5.42 0.34 18.73
N VAL A 115 5.93 -0.62 17.95
CA VAL A 115 7.26 -0.60 17.34
C VAL A 115 7.47 0.66 16.51
N SER A 116 6.52 0.92 15.60
CA SER A 116 6.48 2.12 14.74
C SER A 116 6.49 3.42 15.55
N THR A 117 5.65 3.50 16.58
CA THR A 117 5.53 4.69 17.43
C THR A 117 6.79 4.94 18.24
N ALA A 118 7.42 3.88 18.78
CA ALA A 118 8.67 3.98 19.54
C ALA A 118 9.81 4.53 18.66
N ALA A 119 9.95 4.02 17.44
CA ALA A 119 10.93 4.51 16.49
C ALA A 119 10.68 5.97 16.10
N LYS A 120 9.43 6.33 15.78
CA LYS A 120 9.05 7.72 15.48
C LYS A 120 9.40 8.70 16.61
N ASN A 121 9.18 8.29 17.85
CA ASN A 121 9.45 9.12 19.03
C ASN A 121 10.95 9.25 19.37
N SER A 122 11.82 8.47 18.72
CA SER A 122 13.27 8.53 18.93
C SER A 122 13.94 9.73 18.24
N GLY A 123 13.21 10.47 17.40
CA GLY A 123 13.69 11.67 16.71
C GLY A 123 14.12 11.43 15.26
N SER A 124 14.50 12.51 14.58
CA SER A 124 14.95 12.50 13.18
C SER A 124 16.25 13.30 13.05
N PRO A 125 17.36 12.71 12.57
CA PRO A 125 17.49 11.30 12.14
C PRO A 125 17.36 10.32 13.31
N LEU A 126 16.95 9.08 13.02
CA LEU A 126 16.85 8.03 14.05
C LEU A 126 18.26 7.70 14.58
N PRO A 127 18.45 7.58 15.91
CA PRO A 127 19.69 7.06 16.46
C PRO A 127 19.87 5.59 16.07
N GLN A 128 21.11 5.14 15.88
CA GLN A 128 21.41 3.77 15.44
C GLN A 128 20.77 2.71 16.33
N SER A 129 20.73 2.90 17.65
CA SER A 129 20.08 1.97 18.57
C SER A 129 18.58 1.83 18.30
N ALA A 130 17.89 2.90 17.90
CA ALA A 130 16.47 2.83 17.53
C ALA A 130 16.27 2.12 16.19
N VAL A 131 17.20 2.28 15.24
CA VAL A 131 17.21 1.52 13.99
C VAL A 131 17.39 0.04 14.27
N ASP A 132 18.37 -0.33 15.09
CA ASP A 132 18.67 -1.72 15.43
C ASP A 132 17.48 -2.38 16.16
N THR A 133 16.88 -1.67 17.13
CA THR A 133 15.66 -2.13 17.82
C THR A 133 14.51 -2.31 16.84
N PHE A 134 14.25 -1.33 15.97
CA PHE A 134 13.16 -1.43 14.99
C PHE A 134 13.35 -2.63 14.05
N VAL A 135 14.57 -2.83 13.52
CA VAL A 135 14.86 -3.95 12.62
C VAL A 135 14.68 -5.29 13.35
N SER A 136 15.15 -5.40 14.60
CA SER A 136 14.99 -6.62 15.39
C SER A 136 13.52 -6.93 15.65
N GLU A 137 12.75 -5.97 16.19
CA GLU A 137 11.33 -6.15 16.50
C GLU A 137 10.49 -6.37 15.23
N PHE A 138 10.81 -5.70 14.13
CA PHE A 138 10.17 -5.96 12.84
C PHE A 138 10.43 -7.39 12.38
N THR A 139 11.66 -7.89 12.49
CA THR A 139 12.00 -9.26 12.07
C THR A 139 11.30 -10.31 12.93
N GLU A 140 11.07 -10.04 14.21
CA GLU A 140 10.28 -10.92 15.08
C GLU A 140 8.79 -10.93 14.71
N LEU A 141 8.28 -9.78 14.26
CA LEU A 141 6.88 -9.63 13.82
C LEU A 141 6.63 -10.17 12.40
N ALA A 142 7.61 -10.04 11.51
CA ALA A 142 7.55 -10.53 10.13
C ALA A 142 8.10 -11.96 10.08
N GLY A 143 7.22 -12.94 10.16
CA GLY A 143 7.61 -14.35 10.17
C GLY A 143 8.08 -14.82 8.78
N PRO A 144 9.05 -15.74 8.68
CA PRO A 144 9.46 -16.32 7.40
C PRO A 144 8.29 -17.01 6.65
N GLU A 145 7.30 -17.51 7.39
CA GLU A 145 6.09 -18.14 6.87
C GLU A 145 5.20 -17.21 6.05
N ASP A 146 5.23 -15.90 6.32
CA ASP A 146 4.41 -14.90 5.63
C ASP A 146 4.71 -14.84 4.13
N TRP A 147 5.89 -15.34 3.74
CA TRP A 147 6.39 -15.29 2.37
C TRP A 147 6.15 -16.57 1.58
N ASN A 148 5.90 -17.72 2.22
CA ASN A 148 6.01 -19.04 1.59
C ASN A 148 5.18 -19.20 0.31
N ASP A 149 3.98 -18.64 0.27
CA ASP A 149 3.05 -18.72 -0.86
C ASP A 149 3.09 -17.50 -1.79
N GLN A 150 3.98 -16.55 -1.51
CA GLN A 150 4.05 -15.28 -2.22
C GLN A 150 4.93 -15.37 -3.47
N SER A 151 4.49 -14.70 -4.53
CA SER A 151 5.34 -14.41 -5.68
C SER A 151 6.11 -13.11 -5.44
N LEU A 152 7.44 -13.19 -5.39
CA LEU A 152 8.34 -12.07 -5.10
C LEU A 152 9.05 -11.65 -6.38
N GLN A 153 9.04 -10.36 -6.72
CA GLN A 153 9.46 -9.88 -8.05
C GLN A 153 8.78 -10.64 -9.22
N GLY A 154 7.52 -11.06 -9.04
CA GLY A 154 6.79 -11.88 -10.02
C GLY A 154 7.31 -13.31 -10.18
N LYS A 155 8.18 -13.79 -9.28
CA LYS A 155 8.73 -15.15 -9.29
C LYS A 155 8.23 -15.94 -8.09
N LYS A 156 7.88 -17.22 -8.32
CA LYS A 156 7.60 -18.17 -7.24
C LYS A 156 8.88 -18.55 -6.51
N ARG A 157 8.73 -19.12 -5.31
CA ARG A 157 9.83 -19.70 -4.54
C ARG A 157 10.50 -20.80 -5.38
N PRO A 158 11.83 -20.75 -5.62
CA PRO A 158 12.56 -21.82 -6.26
C PRO A 158 12.49 -23.13 -5.46
N GLU A 159 12.37 -24.24 -6.19
CA GLU A 159 12.40 -25.59 -5.63
C GLU A 159 13.84 -26.06 -5.40
N SER A 160 14.00 -27.06 -4.52
CA SER A 160 15.26 -27.77 -4.32
C SER A 160 15.76 -28.36 -5.64
N GLY A 161 17.05 -28.23 -5.91
CA GLY A 161 17.67 -28.71 -7.14
C GLY A 161 17.46 -27.82 -8.37
N ALA A 162 16.63 -26.77 -8.30
CA ALA A 162 16.55 -25.78 -9.36
C ALA A 162 17.90 -25.06 -9.55
N LYS A 163 18.20 -24.57 -10.76
CA LYS A 163 19.41 -23.78 -11.00
C LYS A 163 19.39 -22.52 -10.14
N ASP A 164 20.47 -22.26 -9.41
CA ASP A 164 20.66 -20.99 -8.72
C ASP A 164 21.17 -19.94 -9.71
N ILE A 165 20.38 -18.88 -9.92
CA ILE A 165 20.72 -17.80 -10.85
C ILE A 165 21.78 -16.82 -10.30
N ALA A 166 22.05 -16.86 -8.99
CA ALA A 166 23.04 -16.00 -8.35
C ALA A 166 24.46 -16.55 -8.48
N MET A 167 24.61 -17.85 -8.70
CA MET A 167 25.91 -18.52 -8.77
C MET A 167 26.28 -18.84 -10.22
N THR A 168 27.59 -18.77 -10.53
CA THR A 168 28.12 -19.16 -11.85
C THR A 168 27.85 -20.64 -12.18
N SER A 169 27.85 -21.49 -11.16
CA SER A 169 27.43 -22.88 -11.21
C SER A 169 26.88 -23.27 -9.85
N GLY A 170 25.68 -23.82 -9.79
CA GLY A 170 25.06 -24.23 -8.54
C GLY A 170 23.56 -24.43 -8.68
N ASN A 171 23.02 -25.22 -7.77
CA ASN A 171 21.59 -25.48 -7.66
C ASN A 171 21.16 -25.10 -6.24
N ILE A 172 19.88 -24.76 -6.10
CA ILE A 172 19.25 -24.52 -4.81
C ILE A 172 19.40 -25.77 -3.94
N THR A 173 20.03 -25.62 -2.78
CA THR A 173 20.18 -26.70 -1.80
C THR A 173 18.89 -26.87 -0.99
N GLU A 174 18.80 -27.96 -0.26
CA GLU A 174 17.69 -28.24 0.66
C GLU A 174 18.17 -28.37 2.10
N TYR A 175 17.28 -28.08 3.04
CA TYR A 175 17.46 -28.41 4.45
C TYR A 175 17.18 -29.88 4.73
N SER A 176 17.48 -30.35 5.94
CA SER A 176 17.25 -31.73 6.35
C SER A 176 15.78 -32.16 6.32
N ASP A 177 14.85 -31.20 6.37
CA ASP A 177 13.41 -31.43 6.25
C ASP A 177 12.91 -31.43 4.79
N GLY A 178 13.81 -31.31 3.82
CA GLY A 178 13.51 -31.28 2.38
C GLY A 178 13.07 -29.90 1.87
N THR A 179 13.00 -28.88 2.73
CA THR A 179 12.61 -27.54 2.29
C THR A 179 13.75 -26.85 1.52
N PRO A 180 13.46 -26.08 0.45
CA PRO A 180 14.49 -25.35 -0.28
C PRO A 180 15.17 -24.30 0.61
N ALA A 181 16.50 -24.26 0.59
CA ALA A 181 17.34 -23.32 1.33
C ALA A 181 17.35 -21.92 0.68
N VAL A 182 16.16 -21.34 0.60
CA VAL A 182 15.84 -20.06 0.00
C VAL A 182 15.00 -19.27 1.00
N SER A 183 15.30 -17.99 1.15
CA SER A 183 14.52 -17.05 1.94
C SER A 183 13.98 -15.92 1.07
N ALA A 184 12.93 -15.26 1.57
CA ALA A 184 12.55 -13.95 1.09
C ALA A 184 13.60 -12.96 1.63
N THR A 185 14.42 -12.42 0.74
CA THR A 185 15.47 -11.46 1.10
C THR A 185 15.04 -10.06 0.66
N GLU A 186 15.25 -9.07 1.52
CA GLU A 186 15.04 -7.68 1.20
C GLU A 186 15.98 -7.22 0.09
N ILE A 187 15.42 -6.49 -0.88
CA ILE A 187 16.15 -5.82 -1.94
C ILE A 187 16.76 -4.51 -1.41
N VAL A 188 15.95 -3.73 -0.69
CA VAL A 188 16.37 -2.55 0.08
C VAL A 188 16.23 -2.91 1.57
N PRO A 189 17.31 -2.85 2.36
CA PRO A 189 17.26 -3.21 3.78
C PRO A 189 16.21 -2.40 4.55
N VAL A 190 15.56 -3.00 5.55
CA VAL A 190 14.57 -2.35 6.41
C VAL A 190 15.09 -1.03 6.98
N ALA A 191 16.34 -0.99 7.44
CA ALA A 191 16.99 0.22 7.95
C ALA A 191 17.02 1.37 6.92
N GLU A 192 17.15 1.07 5.63
CA GLU A 192 17.08 2.07 4.56
C GLU A 192 15.64 2.45 4.22
N VAL A 193 14.70 1.51 4.30
CA VAL A 193 13.27 1.77 4.06
C VAL A 193 12.70 2.73 5.11
N ILE A 194 13.00 2.52 6.39
CA ILE A 194 12.54 3.42 7.46
C ILE A 194 13.22 4.79 7.44
N ALA A 195 14.38 4.89 6.77
CA ALA A 195 15.08 6.14 6.53
C ALA A 195 14.59 6.88 5.29
N LEU A 196 13.62 6.34 4.54
CA LEU A 196 13.02 7.05 3.42
C LEU A 196 12.37 8.36 3.90
N PRO A 197 12.43 9.44 3.10
CA PRO A 197 11.77 10.69 3.44
C PRO A 197 10.30 10.44 3.78
N ARG A 198 9.84 11.05 4.89
CA ARG A 198 8.44 11.04 5.33
C ARG A 198 7.86 9.65 5.66
N PHE A 199 8.69 8.60 5.76
CA PHE A 199 8.22 7.26 6.13
C PHE A 199 7.37 7.27 7.42
N PHE A 200 7.82 7.97 8.47
CA PHE A 200 7.09 8.07 9.74
C PHE A 200 5.91 9.06 9.74
N GLU A 201 5.62 9.72 8.61
CA GLU A 201 4.35 10.44 8.39
C GLU A 201 3.22 9.50 7.97
N LEU A 202 3.55 8.29 7.48
CA LEU A 202 2.58 7.28 7.14
C LEU A 202 1.88 6.72 8.38
N THR A 203 0.64 6.26 8.19
CA THR A 203 -0.03 5.42 9.20
C THR A 203 0.74 4.11 9.42
N PRO A 204 0.65 3.48 10.62
CA PRO A 204 1.30 2.19 10.85
C PRO A 204 0.94 1.12 9.81
N VAL A 205 -0.32 1.09 9.34
CA VAL A 205 -0.76 0.16 8.29
C VAL A 205 -0.03 0.40 6.96
N ASN A 206 0.20 1.66 6.59
CA ASN A 206 0.95 2.01 5.38
C ASN A 206 2.45 1.75 5.52
N GLN A 207 3.02 1.94 6.71
CA GLN A 207 4.40 1.58 7.00
C GLN A 207 4.61 0.06 6.89
N TRP A 208 3.69 -0.72 7.46
CA TRP A 208 3.68 -2.17 7.33
C TRP A 208 3.60 -2.61 5.86
N ALA A 209 2.74 -1.97 5.06
CA ALA A 209 2.62 -2.28 3.63
C ALA A 209 3.91 -2.05 2.84
N LEU A 210 4.68 -1.00 3.16
CA LEU A 210 5.99 -0.76 2.55
C LEU A 210 7.02 -1.82 2.95
N LEU A 211 7.08 -2.10 4.25
CA LEU A 211 8.03 -3.07 4.80
C LEU A 211 7.74 -4.48 4.29
N MET A 212 6.47 -4.89 4.23
CA MET A 212 6.05 -6.20 3.72
C MET A 212 5.80 -6.20 2.20
N SER A 213 6.30 -5.21 1.47
CA SER A 213 6.04 -5.11 0.03
C SER A 213 6.73 -6.24 -0.74
N ARG A 214 5.97 -6.93 -1.60
CA ARG A 214 6.51 -7.96 -2.50
C ARG A 214 7.46 -7.37 -3.55
N THR A 215 7.36 -6.08 -3.80
CA THR A 215 8.31 -5.30 -4.61
C THR A 215 9.65 -5.07 -3.91
N ASN A 216 9.71 -5.09 -2.57
CA ASN A 216 10.97 -5.00 -1.83
C ASN A 216 11.59 -6.36 -1.47
N HIS A 217 10.96 -7.46 -1.85
CA HIS A 217 11.46 -8.80 -1.54
C HIS A 217 11.75 -9.58 -2.81
N GLN A 218 12.74 -10.47 -2.73
CA GLN A 218 13.04 -11.45 -3.77
C GLN A 218 13.37 -12.80 -3.12
N TRP A 219 13.07 -13.88 -3.85
CA TRP A 219 13.58 -15.20 -3.47
C TRP A 219 15.06 -15.29 -3.75
N MET A 220 15.85 -15.59 -2.73
CA MET A 220 17.30 -15.73 -2.82
C MET A 220 17.75 -16.97 -2.05
N SER A 221 18.71 -17.73 -2.62
CA SER A 221 19.31 -18.82 -1.85
C SER A 221 20.09 -18.25 -0.67
N ASN A 222 20.11 -18.98 0.44
CA ASN A 222 20.82 -18.51 1.64
C ASN A 222 22.33 -18.36 1.40
N GLN A 223 22.89 -19.17 0.48
CA GLN A 223 24.28 -19.04 0.05
C GLN A 223 24.53 -17.74 -0.72
N ALA A 224 23.63 -17.37 -1.63
CA ALA A 224 23.71 -16.11 -2.34
C ALA A 224 23.54 -14.91 -1.40
N ALA A 225 22.61 -14.97 -0.44
CA ALA A 225 22.43 -13.91 0.56
C ALA A 225 23.70 -13.71 1.42
N LEU A 226 24.27 -14.80 1.94
CA LEU A 226 25.53 -14.77 2.70
C LEU A 226 26.71 -14.24 1.87
N GLY A 227 26.81 -14.69 0.62
CA GLY A 227 27.85 -14.26 -0.29
C GLY A 227 27.70 -12.79 -0.69
N PHE A 228 26.47 -12.29 -0.84
CA PHE A 228 26.23 -10.89 -1.18
C PHE A 228 26.67 -9.96 -0.04
N ALA A 229 26.46 -10.38 1.21
CA ALA A 229 26.89 -9.64 2.40
C ALA A 229 28.41 -9.72 2.67
N SER A 230 29.12 -10.69 2.09
CA SER A 230 30.53 -10.97 2.41
C SER A 230 31.38 -11.28 1.18
N PRO A 231 32.37 -10.43 0.82
CA PRO A 231 33.25 -10.67 -0.32
C PRO A 231 34.03 -11.99 -0.25
N SER A 232 34.42 -12.43 0.95
CA SER A 232 35.14 -13.70 1.13
C SER A 232 34.22 -14.90 0.86
N VAL A 233 32.97 -14.86 1.33
CA VAL A 233 31.96 -15.87 1.02
C VAL A 233 31.60 -15.83 -0.46
N ALA A 234 31.49 -14.64 -1.06
CA ALA A 234 31.20 -14.47 -2.48
C ALA A 234 32.16 -15.24 -3.39
N ALA A 235 33.45 -15.24 -3.05
CA ALA A 235 34.47 -15.98 -3.78
C ALA A 235 34.31 -17.51 -3.61
N ILE A 236 33.94 -17.96 -2.41
CA ILE A 236 33.73 -19.38 -2.10
C ILE A 236 32.51 -19.93 -2.84
N VAL A 237 31.38 -19.23 -2.77
CA VAL A 237 30.12 -19.63 -3.43
C VAL A 237 30.10 -19.29 -4.92
N ARG A 238 31.14 -18.63 -5.44
CA ARG A 238 31.29 -18.23 -6.85
C ARG A 238 30.10 -17.42 -7.37
N LEU A 239 29.74 -16.40 -6.59
CA LEU A 239 28.69 -15.43 -6.93
C LEU A 239 28.98 -14.76 -8.28
N ASP A 240 27.99 -14.76 -9.16
CA ASP A 240 28.11 -14.21 -10.49
C ASP A 240 28.19 -12.67 -10.47
N ASP A 241 29.19 -12.11 -11.16
CA ASP A 241 29.45 -10.67 -11.18
C ASP A 241 28.36 -9.88 -11.92
N GLN A 242 27.75 -10.47 -12.95
CA GLN A 242 26.63 -9.85 -13.64
C GLN A 242 25.39 -9.83 -12.76
N TRP A 243 25.10 -10.92 -12.05
CA TRP A 243 24.04 -10.98 -11.05
C TRP A 243 24.22 -9.93 -9.96
N LYS A 244 25.43 -9.76 -9.40
CA LYS A 244 25.72 -8.70 -8.42
C LYS A 244 25.39 -7.30 -8.94
N ARG A 245 25.73 -7.00 -10.19
CA ARG A 245 25.35 -5.71 -10.83
C ARG A 245 23.84 -5.57 -11.00
N LEU A 246 23.14 -6.64 -11.36
CA LEU A 246 21.68 -6.65 -11.45
C LEU A 246 21.04 -6.39 -10.07
N GLN A 247 21.61 -6.93 -8.99
CA GLN A 247 21.14 -6.67 -7.63
C GLN A 247 21.27 -5.20 -7.23
N LEU A 248 22.39 -4.55 -7.56
CA LEU A 248 22.55 -3.11 -7.32
C LEU A 248 21.55 -2.26 -8.12
N SER A 249 21.30 -2.64 -9.38
CA SER A 249 20.28 -1.97 -10.20
C SER A 249 18.88 -2.18 -9.64
N LEU A 250 18.57 -3.40 -9.18
CA LEU A 250 17.29 -3.75 -8.58
C LEU A 250 17.07 -2.95 -7.29
N ALA A 251 18.07 -2.89 -6.41
CA ALA A 251 18.02 -2.07 -5.18
C ALA A 251 17.72 -0.61 -5.45
N LYS A 252 18.36 -0.02 -6.47
CA LYS A 252 18.10 1.36 -6.88
C LYS A 252 16.64 1.56 -7.33
N THR A 253 16.17 0.75 -8.27
CA THR A 253 14.80 0.87 -8.81
C THR A 253 13.74 0.58 -7.75
N THR A 254 13.97 -0.40 -6.87
CA THR A 254 13.08 -0.68 -5.75
C THR A 254 13.03 0.50 -4.79
N LYS A 255 14.16 1.11 -4.42
CA LYS A 255 14.19 2.31 -3.56
C LYS A 255 13.42 3.48 -4.15
N GLU A 256 13.56 3.73 -5.45
CA GLU A 256 12.77 4.73 -6.18
C GLU A 256 11.27 4.42 -6.11
N THR A 257 10.89 3.15 -6.31
CA THR A 257 9.49 2.69 -6.24
C THR A 257 8.91 2.87 -4.84
N LEU A 258 9.65 2.47 -3.80
CA LEU A 258 9.23 2.64 -2.41
C LEU A 258 9.07 4.12 -2.04
N THR A 259 9.99 4.98 -2.50
CA THR A 259 9.90 6.43 -2.27
C THR A 259 8.64 7.02 -2.92
N ALA A 260 8.34 6.64 -4.16
CA ALA A 260 7.14 7.09 -4.85
C ALA A 260 5.85 6.57 -4.18
N ALA A 261 5.89 5.34 -3.66
CA ALA A 261 4.77 4.76 -2.90
C ALA A 261 4.54 5.50 -1.58
N VAL A 262 5.59 5.90 -0.84
CA VAL A 262 5.47 6.74 0.37
C VAL A 262 4.70 8.03 0.03
N GLU A 263 5.12 8.77 -0.99
CA GLU A 263 4.47 10.03 -1.36
C GLU A 263 3.00 9.84 -1.74
N THR A 264 2.70 8.78 -2.50
CA THR A 264 1.33 8.46 -2.92
C THR A 264 0.46 8.08 -1.73
N LEU A 265 0.98 7.26 -0.81
CA LEU A 265 0.25 6.84 0.39
C LEU A 265 -0.04 8.02 1.32
N ILE A 266 0.92 8.93 1.52
CA ILE A 266 0.70 10.18 2.27
C ILE A 266 -0.43 11.00 1.66
N GLN A 267 -0.43 11.21 0.34
CA GLN A 267 -1.48 11.97 -0.33
C GLN A 267 -2.86 11.30 -0.20
N SER A 268 -2.88 9.97 -0.07
CA SER A 268 -4.11 9.18 0.02
C SER A 268 -4.69 9.11 1.44
N GLN A 269 -3.87 9.06 2.49
CA GLN A 269 -4.31 8.59 3.82
C GLN A 269 -5.15 9.59 4.61
N ASP A 270 -5.00 10.89 4.35
CA ASP A 270 -5.79 11.92 5.05
C ASP A 270 -7.20 12.02 4.46
N LEU A 271 -8.17 11.31 5.03
CA LEU A 271 -9.53 11.26 4.54
C LEU A 271 -10.37 12.44 5.07
N PRO A 272 -11.27 13.02 4.25
CA PRO A 272 -12.17 14.07 4.72
C PRO A 272 -13.16 13.51 5.75
N SER A 273 -13.30 14.22 6.86
CA SER A 273 -14.27 13.93 7.94
C SER A 273 -15.70 13.83 7.45
#